data_AF-A0A813Y4B1-F1
#
_entry.id   AF-A0A813Y4B1-F1
#
_cell.length_a   1.000
_cell.length_b   1.000
_cell.length_c   1.000
_cell.angle_alpha   90.00
_cell.angle_beta   90.00
_cell.angle_gamma   90.00
#
_symmetry.space_group_name_H-M   'P 1'
#
loop_
_entity.id
_entity.type
_entity.pdbx_description
1 polymer ?
#
loop_
_entity_poly.entity_id
_entity_poly.type
_entity_poly.pdbx_seq_one_letter_code
_entity_poly.pdbx_strand_id
1 'polypeptide(L)'
;MTNMSSQFDILDQASPSNVFFNKMHLFAKIEQNGLTDERMVLVFNAFDQILPQLGIFSTVATKLRNELFDFVYSNQFTVDKTTLTKTRRKQRIACLERLSYKVLCQRLTEKNQQENDAYENKLSDLENNLAEKNRDLNQAQEQMTNLETTSKRLNNEIMNLKSNLTNMEQEIQKYRDDCDRMRFNCDNEIVKMREEHTRLMKTNADAERLINDLMKYKKGYDDMQTVSPEYSFCHLLL
;
A
#
# COMPACT_ATOMS: atom_id res chain seq x y z
N MET A 1 -38.76 38.52 70.87
CA MET A 1 -38.95 37.18 71.47
C MET A 1 -37.58 36.50 71.53
N THR A 2 -37.07 36.37 72.75
CA THR A 2 -36.06 35.43 73.25
C THR A 2 -34.87 35.06 72.34
N ASN A 3 -33.81 35.85 72.47
CA ASN A 3 -32.44 35.34 72.55
C ASN A 3 -32.36 34.33 73.71
N MET A 4 -32.00 33.08 73.42
CA MET A 4 -31.50 32.14 74.41
C MET A 4 -30.16 31.62 73.89
N SER A 5 -29.09 32.27 74.33
CA SER A 5 -27.75 31.71 74.36
C SER A 5 -27.82 30.36 75.06
N SER A 6 -27.71 29.28 74.29
CA SER A 6 -27.39 27.96 74.81
C SER A 6 -25.93 28.02 75.26
N GLN A 7 -25.75 28.34 76.53
CA GLN A 7 -24.56 28.12 77.31
C GLN A 7 -24.33 26.60 77.35
N PHE A 8 -23.72 26.04 76.30
CA PHE A 8 -23.22 24.69 76.34
C PHE A 8 -22.02 24.68 77.29
N ASP A 9 -22.20 24.02 78.43
CA ASP A 9 -21.18 23.80 79.43
C ASP A 9 -19.92 23.21 78.77
N ILE A 10 -18.84 24.00 78.81
CA ILE A 10 -17.49 23.59 78.42
C ILE A 10 -17.04 22.36 79.23
N LEU A 11 -17.64 22.15 80.41
CA LEU A 11 -17.42 21.00 81.28
C LEU A 11 -18.06 19.71 80.77
N ASP A 12 -19.17 19.79 80.02
CA ASP A 12 -19.85 18.61 79.47
C ASP A 12 -19.14 18.08 78.21
N GLN A 13 -18.41 18.93 77.48
CA GLN A 13 -17.57 18.50 76.36
C GLN A 13 -16.27 17.79 76.79
N ALA A 14 -15.80 18.03 78.02
CA ALA A 14 -14.58 17.44 78.58
C ALA A 14 -14.83 16.19 79.44
N SER A 15 -16.09 15.78 79.63
CA SER A 15 -16.43 14.55 80.32
C SER A 15 -15.84 13.34 79.60
N PRO A 16 -15.12 12.43 80.29
CA PRO A 16 -14.53 11.23 79.69
C PRO A 16 -15.54 10.40 78.90
N SER A 17 -16.80 10.38 79.34
CA SER A 17 -17.89 9.70 78.65
C SER A 17 -18.28 10.37 77.34
N ASN A 18 -18.32 11.71 77.29
CA ASN A 18 -18.63 12.44 76.05
C ASN A 18 -17.47 12.41 75.05
N VAL A 19 -16.22 12.40 75.53
CA VAL A 19 -15.03 12.19 74.69
C VAL A 19 -15.05 10.78 74.08
N PHE A 20 -15.44 9.77 74.86
CA PHE A 20 -15.61 8.41 74.36
C PHE A 20 -16.77 8.31 73.36
N PHE A 21 -17.90 8.94 73.64
CA PHE A 21 -19.07 8.95 72.77
C PHE A 21 -18.80 9.65 71.44
N ASN A 22 -18.09 10.78 71.46
CA ASN A 22 -17.68 11.50 70.25
C ASN A 22 -16.65 10.71 69.44
N LYS A 23 -15.72 9.99 70.10
CA LYS A 23 -14.81 9.05 69.42
C LYS A 23 -15.58 7.90 68.78
N MET A 24 -16.53 7.29 69.50
CA MET A 24 -17.43 6.24 68.98
C MET A 24 -18.24 6.71 67.76
N HIS A 25 -18.80 7.93 67.82
CA HIS A 25 -19.53 8.50 66.69
C HIS A 25 -18.65 8.80 65.48
N LEU A 26 -17.39 9.19 65.70
CA LEU A 26 -16.39 9.24 64.63
C LEU A 26 -16.15 7.83 64.06
N PHE A 27 -15.97 6.80 64.89
CA PHE A 27 -15.77 5.42 64.41
C PHE A 27 -16.94 4.92 63.55
N ALA A 28 -18.18 5.23 63.93
CA ALA A 28 -19.40 4.87 63.20
C ALA A 28 -19.53 5.59 61.85
N LYS A 29 -19.14 6.86 61.75
CA LYS A 29 -19.14 7.59 60.46
C LYS A 29 -18.11 7.06 59.46
N ILE A 30 -17.03 6.45 59.95
CA ILE A 30 -15.94 5.96 59.09
C ILE A 30 -16.28 4.56 58.52
N GLU A 31 -17.31 3.85 59.01
CA GLU A 31 -17.69 2.50 58.51
C GLU A 31 -18.08 2.43 57.03
N GLN A 32 -18.35 3.56 56.37
CA GLN A 32 -18.72 3.58 54.94
C GLN A 32 -17.53 3.55 53.96
N ASN A 33 -16.31 3.83 54.41
CA ASN A 33 -15.09 3.70 53.60
C ASN A 33 -14.17 2.68 54.26
N GLY A 34 -13.57 1.78 53.48
CA GLY A 34 -12.78 0.64 53.96
C GLY A 34 -11.58 0.99 54.85
N LEU A 35 -10.67 0.02 55.05
CA LEU A 35 -9.48 0.18 55.89
C LEU A 35 -8.59 1.33 55.36
N THR A 36 -8.67 2.51 55.97
CA THR A 36 -7.82 3.68 55.69
C THR A 36 -6.57 3.63 56.58
N ASP A 37 -5.44 4.12 56.08
CA ASP A 37 -4.18 4.13 56.84
C ASP A 37 -4.35 4.90 58.17
N GLU A 38 -5.14 5.97 58.12
CA GLU A 38 -5.55 6.74 59.31
C GLU A 38 -6.29 5.89 60.36
N ARG A 39 -7.17 4.97 59.93
CA ARG A 39 -7.84 4.04 60.85
C ARG A 39 -6.86 3.06 61.47
N MET A 40 -5.90 2.56 60.70
CA MET A 40 -4.88 1.64 61.21
C MET A 40 -3.99 2.32 62.25
N VAL A 41 -3.57 3.56 61.98
CA VAL A 41 -2.84 4.39 62.95
C VAL A 41 -3.66 4.62 64.22
N LEU A 42 -4.96 4.91 64.11
CA LEU A 42 -5.85 5.08 65.27
C LEU A 42 -6.03 3.78 66.08
N VAL A 43 -6.15 2.64 65.42
CA VAL A 43 -6.26 1.32 66.08
C VAL A 43 -4.97 0.97 66.82
N PHE A 44 -3.80 1.15 66.20
CA PHE A 44 -2.52 0.92 66.88
C PHE A 44 -2.29 1.90 68.03
N ASN A 45 -2.69 3.17 67.89
CA ASN A 45 -2.65 4.15 68.97
C ASN A 45 -3.58 3.78 70.14
N ALA A 46 -4.76 3.22 69.87
CA ALA A 46 -5.67 2.72 70.90
C ALA A 46 -5.08 1.48 71.61
N PHE A 47 -4.47 0.55 70.85
CA PHE A 47 -3.73 -0.59 71.41
C PHE A 47 -2.60 -0.14 72.34
N ASP A 48 -1.82 0.87 71.93
CA ASP A 48 -0.71 1.41 72.70
C ASP A 48 -1.16 2.12 73.99
N GLN A 49 -2.40 2.64 74.06
CA GLN A 49 -3.00 3.22 75.26
C GLN A 49 -3.54 2.17 76.25
N ILE A 50 -4.00 1.02 75.73
CA ILE A 50 -4.58 -0.07 76.53
C ILE A 50 -3.50 -1.02 77.05
N LEU A 51 -2.40 -1.20 76.31
CA LEU A 51 -1.27 -2.05 76.66
C LEU A 51 -0.72 -1.86 78.09
N PRO A 52 -0.49 -0.62 78.59
CA PRO A 52 -0.02 -0.38 79.96
C PRO A 52 -1.02 -0.80 81.05
N GLN A 53 -2.31 -0.86 80.72
CA GLN A 53 -3.40 -1.13 81.66
C GLN A 53 -3.69 -2.63 81.83
N LEU A 54 -3.11 -3.48 80.97
CA LEU A 54 -3.38 -4.93 80.92
C LEU A 54 -2.56 -5.79 81.90
N GLY A 55 -1.64 -5.20 82.66
CA GLY A 55 -0.86 -5.90 83.69
C GLY A 55 -0.13 -7.14 83.15
N ILE A 56 -0.49 -8.33 83.66
CA ILE A 56 0.12 -9.63 83.31
C ILE A 56 -0.10 -9.98 81.82
N PHE A 57 -1.23 -9.53 81.23
CA PHE A 57 -1.56 -9.80 79.83
C PHE A 57 -0.84 -8.88 78.84
N SER A 58 -0.13 -7.85 79.32
CA SER A 58 0.63 -6.93 78.47
C SER A 58 1.62 -7.67 77.57
N THR A 59 2.25 -8.74 78.06
CA THR A 59 3.21 -9.55 77.30
C THR A 59 2.58 -10.20 76.06
N VAL A 60 1.38 -10.77 76.22
CA VAL A 60 0.65 -11.45 75.13
C VAL A 60 0.05 -10.42 74.17
N ALA A 61 -0.54 -9.35 74.70
CA ALA A 61 -1.10 -8.26 73.91
C ALA A 61 -0.01 -7.54 73.07
N THR A 62 1.20 -7.40 73.60
CA THR A 62 2.34 -6.82 72.87
C THR A 62 2.74 -7.71 71.69
N LYS A 63 2.75 -9.04 71.86
CA LYS A 63 3.03 -9.97 70.76
C LYS A 63 1.97 -9.87 69.67
N LEU A 64 0.68 -9.88 70.04
CA LEU A 64 -0.43 -9.71 69.09
C LEU A 64 -0.37 -8.38 68.35
N ARG A 65 -0.06 -7.28 69.05
CA ARG A 65 0.11 -5.95 68.45
C ARG A 65 1.25 -5.95 67.44
N ASN A 66 2.37 -6.61 67.75
CA ASN A 66 3.51 -6.70 66.84
C ASN A 66 3.22 -7.59 65.62
N GLU A 67 2.55 -8.73 65.80
CA GLU A 67 2.13 -9.59 64.69
C GLU A 67 1.14 -8.84 63.77
N LEU A 68 0.13 -8.19 64.33
CA LEU A 68 -0.81 -7.35 63.57
C LEU A 68 -0.09 -6.22 62.83
N PHE A 69 0.91 -5.60 63.46
CA PHE A 69 1.69 -4.55 62.83
C PHE A 69 2.52 -5.08 61.65
N ASP A 70 3.13 -6.26 61.79
CA ASP A 70 3.88 -6.90 60.71
C ASP A 70 2.97 -7.41 59.56
N PHE A 71 1.70 -7.72 59.83
CA PHE A 71 0.71 -8.06 58.79
C PHE A 71 0.27 -6.85 57.95
N VAL A 72 0.27 -5.66 58.53
CA VAL A 72 -0.25 -4.44 57.90
C VAL A 72 0.85 -3.67 57.19
N TYR A 73 2.06 -3.70 57.76
CA TYR A 73 3.19 -2.95 57.27
C TYR A 73 4.31 -3.88 56.79
N SER A 74 4.82 -3.63 55.59
CA SER A 74 5.90 -4.44 55.04
C SER A 74 7.22 -4.21 55.77
N ASN A 75 7.87 -5.31 56.15
CA ASN A 75 9.20 -5.30 56.74
C ASN A 75 10.32 -5.07 55.72
N GLN A 76 10.07 -5.28 54.42
CA GLN A 76 11.10 -5.27 53.36
C GLN A 76 11.27 -3.90 52.69
N PHE A 77 10.24 -3.05 52.73
CA PHE A 77 10.26 -1.71 52.10
C PHE A 77 10.40 -0.57 53.13
N THR A 78 10.52 -0.91 54.41
CA THR A 78 11.14 -0.06 55.43
C THR A 78 12.65 -0.04 55.25
N VAL A 79 13.25 1.15 55.24
CA VAL A 79 14.71 1.29 55.26
C VAL A 79 15.32 0.44 56.38
N ASP A 80 16.42 -0.20 56.01
CA ASP A 80 17.19 -1.24 56.67
C ASP A 80 17.32 -1.18 58.21
N LYS A 81 17.09 -2.33 58.86
CA LYS A 81 17.50 -2.59 60.26
C LYS A 81 19.03 -2.64 60.44
N THR A 82 19.82 -2.50 59.37
CA THR A 82 21.30 -2.58 59.36
C THR A 82 22.01 -1.23 59.53
N THR A 83 21.30 -0.09 59.58
CA THR A 83 21.91 1.22 59.99
C THR A 83 21.81 1.49 61.49
N LEU A 84 21.75 0.44 62.32
CA LEU A 84 22.01 0.49 63.76
C LEU A 84 23.42 -0.03 64.08
N THR A 85 24.42 0.30 63.25
CA THR A 85 25.82 0.23 63.68
C THR A 85 26.10 1.38 64.65
N LYS A 86 25.92 1.08 65.93
CA LYS A 86 26.61 1.65 67.11
C LYS A 86 27.37 2.96 66.85
N THR A 87 26.69 4.10 66.82
CA THR A 87 27.32 5.37 67.19
C THR A 87 26.55 6.00 68.32
N ARG A 88 27.18 5.96 69.50
CA ARG A 88 26.75 6.67 70.72
C ARG A 88 26.77 8.17 70.43
N ARG A 89 25.66 8.76 69.98
CA ARG A 89 25.31 10.17 70.21
C ARG A 89 23.86 10.41 69.85
N LYS A 90 23.21 11.18 70.73
CA LYS A 90 21.80 11.58 70.69
C LYS A 90 21.39 12.14 69.32
N GLN A 91 20.11 11.88 68.99
CA GLN A 91 19.26 12.59 68.01
C GLN A 91 19.62 12.31 66.53
N ARG A 92 18.72 11.87 65.65
CA ARG A 92 17.26 11.88 65.63
C ARG A 92 16.80 10.48 65.20
N ILE A 93 15.78 9.94 65.86
CA ILE A 93 15.03 8.82 65.31
C ILE A 93 14.32 9.42 64.09
N ALA A 94 14.91 9.27 62.90
CA ALA A 94 14.15 9.44 61.68
C ALA A 94 12.96 8.49 61.84
N CYS A 95 11.76 9.04 61.94
CA CYS A 95 10.54 8.26 61.93
C CYS A 95 10.54 7.51 60.60
N LEU A 96 11.05 6.28 60.61
CA LEU A 96 11.03 5.39 59.47
C LEU A 96 9.60 4.87 59.40
N GLU A 97 8.75 5.64 58.73
CA GLU A 97 7.37 5.25 58.45
C GLU A 97 7.40 3.96 57.65
N ARG A 98 6.87 2.89 58.24
CA ARG A 98 6.72 1.64 57.50
C ARG A 98 5.67 1.83 56.44
N LEU A 99 5.97 1.42 55.21
CA LEU A 99 4.98 1.43 54.14
C LEU A 99 3.95 0.32 54.38
N SER A 100 2.68 0.74 54.43
CA SER A 100 1.52 -0.13 54.47
C SER A 100 1.46 -0.99 53.21
N TYR A 101 1.09 -2.27 53.33
CA TYR A 101 0.90 -3.16 52.18
C TYR A 101 -0.13 -2.61 51.20
N LYS A 102 -1.09 -1.81 51.67
CA LYS A 102 -2.06 -1.09 50.83
C LYS A 102 -1.38 -0.18 49.81
N VAL A 103 -0.39 0.60 50.24
CA VAL A 103 0.36 1.51 49.36
C VAL A 103 1.21 0.74 48.37
N LEU A 104 1.78 -0.39 48.78
CA LEU A 104 2.53 -1.27 47.88
C LEU A 104 1.64 -1.90 46.81
N CYS A 105 0.45 -2.37 47.18
CA CYS A 105 -0.55 -2.87 46.23
C CYS A 105 -0.97 -1.77 45.26
N GLN A 106 -1.20 -0.56 45.74
CA GLN A 106 -1.57 0.58 44.88
C GLN A 106 -0.45 0.89 43.86
N ARG A 107 0.81 0.98 44.29
CA ARG A 107 1.94 1.20 43.37
C ARG A 107 2.08 0.08 42.35
N LEU A 108 1.85 -1.16 42.77
CA LEU A 108 1.88 -2.30 41.86
C LEU A 108 0.76 -2.22 40.82
N THR A 109 -0.46 -1.84 41.22
CA THR A 109 -1.57 -1.64 40.28
C THR A 109 -1.32 -0.48 39.33
N GLU A 110 -0.76 0.64 39.81
CA GLU A 110 -0.38 1.79 38.99
C GLU A 110 0.69 1.41 37.96
N LYS A 111 1.72 0.68 38.38
CA LYS A 111 2.77 0.19 37.48
C LYS A 111 2.21 -0.77 36.43
N ASN A 112 1.40 -1.73 36.84
CA ASN A 112 0.77 -2.68 35.92
C ASN A 112 -0.16 -1.97 34.94
N GLN A 113 -0.89 -0.95 35.39
CA GLN A 113 -1.73 -0.14 34.51
C GLN A 113 -0.89 0.61 33.48
N GLN A 114 0.20 1.26 33.90
CA GLN A 114 1.11 1.96 32.98
C GLN A 114 1.73 1.00 31.94
N GLU A 115 2.12 -0.20 32.35
CA GLU A 115 2.64 -1.21 31.43
C GLU A 115 1.55 -1.68 30.46
N ASN A 116 0.34 -1.94 30.94
CA ASN A 116 -0.81 -2.30 30.08
C ASN A 116 -1.14 -1.20 29.09
N ASP A 117 -1.22 0.06 29.51
CA ASP A 117 -1.46 1.21 28.63
C ASP A 117 -0.36 1.30 27.56
N ALA A 118 0.90 1.04 27.93
CA ALA A 118 2.01 1.02 26.98
C ALA A 118 1.92 -0.14 25.97
N TYR A 119 1.44 -1.32 26.41
CA TYR A 119 1.20 -2.45 25.51
C TYR A 119 0.01 -2.20 24.58
N GLU A 120 -1.08 -1.62 25.07
CA GLU A 120 -2.24 -1.25 24.27
C GLU A 120 -1.88 -0.24 23.18
N ASN A 121 -1.10 0.78 23.52
CA ASN A 121 -0.61 1.75 22.53
C ASN A 121 0.25 1.08 21.45
N LYS A 122 1.20 0.21 21.83
CA LYS A 122 2.01 -0.55 20.86
C LYS A 122 1.17 -1.46 19.98
N LEU A 123 0.14 -2.08 20.55
CA LEU A 123 -0.76 -2.97 19.82
C LEU A 123 -1.57 -2.17 18.79
N SER A 124 -2.08 -0.99 19.18
CA SER A 124 -2.76 -0.07 18.26
C SER A 124 -1.84 0.42 17.14
N ASP A 125 -0.58 0.77 17.44
CA ASP A 125 0.39 1.16 16.43
C ASP A 125 0.69 0.02 15.44
N LEU A 126 0.80 -1.22 15.93
CA LEU A 126 1.01 -2.39 15.08
C LEU A 126 -0.20 -2.68 14.20
N GLU A 127 -1.41 -2.56 14.72
CA GLU A 127 -2.65 -2.72 13.96
C GLU A 127 -2.76 -1.66 12.84
N ASN A 128 -2.45 -0.41 13.14
CA ASN A 128 -2.43 0.67 12.16
C ASN A 128 -1.40 0.43 11.06
N ASN A 129 -0.18 0.04 11.42
CA ASN A 129 0.88 -0.30 10.46
C ASN A 129 0.48 -1.50 9.58
N LEU A 130 -0.14 -2.53 10.18
CA LEU A 130 -0.60 -3.71 9.43
C LEU A 130 -1.72 -3.34 8.46
N ALA A 131 -2.66 -2.48 8.88
CA ALA A 131 -3.71 -1.97 8.02
C ALA A 131 -3.14 -1.14 6.85
N GLU A 132 -2.15 -0.29 7.10
CA GLU A 132 -1.45 0.46 6.05
C GLU A 132 -0.72 -0.47 5.07
N LYS A 133 0.06 -1.43 5.58
CA LYS A 133 0.77 -2.40 4.71
C LYS A 133 -0.17 -3.26 3.89
N ASN A 134 -1.34 -3.63 4.43
CA ASN A 134 -2.36 -4.33 3.66
C ASN A 134 -2.96 -3.46 2.55
N ARG A 135 -3.14 -2.16 2.78
CA ARG A 135 -3.57 -1.22 1.72
C ARG A 135 -2.51 -1.11 0.63
N ASP A 136 -1.25 -0.93 1.01
CA ASP A 136 -0.11 -0.87 0.08
C ASP A 136 -0.05 -2.15 -0.78
N LEU A 137 -0.20 -3.32 -0.15
CA LEU A 137 -0.17 -4.62 -0.81
C LEU A 137 -1.33 -4.77 -1.81
N ASN A 138 -2.55 -4.39 -1.43
CA ASN A 138 -3.71 -4.44 -2.32
C ASN A 138 -3.53 -3.50 -3.51
N GLN A 139 -3.01 -2.29 -3.29
CA GLN A 139 -2.73 -1.34 -4.38
C GLN A 139 -1.66 -1.87 -5.34
N ALA A 140 -0.59 -2.49 -4.81
CA ALA A 140 0.45 -3.10 -5.62
C ALA A 140 -0.08 -4.28 -6.45
N GLN A 141 -0.96 -5.12 -5.86
CA GLN A 141 -1.62 -6.21 -6.58
C GLN A 141 -2.50 -5.68 -7.72
N GLU A 142 -3.29 -4.63 -7.47
CA GLU A 142 -4.11 -4.01 -8.51
C GLU A 142 -3.25 -3.47 -9.66
N GLN A 143 -2.16 -2.75 -9.34
CA GLN A 143 -1.20 -2.29 -10.35
C GLN A 143 -0.60 -3.43 -11.16
N MET A 144 -0.24 -4.54 -10.51
CA MET A 144 0.31 -5.71 -11.18
C MET A 144 -0.70 -6.31 -12.17
N THR A 145 -1.97 -6.46 -11.76
CA THR A 145 -3.03 -6.95 -12.66
C THR A 145 -3.27 -6.02 -13.86
N ASN A 146 -3.21 -4.70 -13.65
CA ASN A 146 -3.32 -3.71 -14.73
C ASN A 146 -2.12 -3.78 -15.69
N LEU A 147 -0.91 -3.97 -15.19
CA LEU A 147 0.27 -4.17 -16.03
C LEU A 147 0.23 -5.48 -16.81
N GLU A 148 -0.27 -6.56 -16.22
CA GLU A 148 -0.45 -7.84 -16.92
C GLU A 148 -1.48 -7.75 -18.05
N THR A 149 -2.62 -7.11 -17.81
CA THR A 149 -3.67 -6.92 -18.82
C THR A 149 -3.19 -6.04 -19.97
N THR A 150 -2.48 -4.95 -19.68
CA THR A 150 -1.89 -4.08 -20.72
C THR A 150 -0.80 -4.81 -21.50
N SER A 151 0.06 -5.60 -20.85
CA SER A 151 1.06 -6.43 -21.52
C SER A 151 0.42 -7.43 -22.48
N LYS A 152 -0.63 -8.14 -22.06
CA LYS A 152 -1.40 -9.05 -22.92
C LYS A 152 -2.00 -8.31 -24.13
N ARG A 153 -2.59 -7.13 -23.92
CA ARG A 153 -3.16 -6.30 -24.99
C ARG A 153 -2.10 -5.92 -26.02
N LEU A 154 -0.95 -5.42 -25.56
CA LEU A 154 0.16 -5.00 -26.44
C LEU A 154 0.75 -6.19 -27.20
N ASN A 155 0.86 -7.36 -26.58
CA ASN A 155 1.32 -8.57 -27.26
C ASN A 155 0.37 -8.99 -28.40
N ASN A 156 -0.95 -8.93 -28.17
CA ASN A 156 -1.93 -9.19 -29.24
C ASN A 156 -1.81 -8.16 -30.37
N GLU A 157 -1.61 -6.89 -30.04
CA GLU A 157 -1.40 -5.82 -31.02
C GLU A 157 -0.15 -6.06 -31.87
N ILE A 158 0.96 -6.48 -31.25
CA ILE A 158 2.19 -6.88 -31.95
C ILE A 158 1.94 -8.07 -32.87
N MET A 159 1.21 -9.10 -32.42
CA MET A 159 0.89 -10.25 -33.26
C MET A 159 0.06 -9.84 -34.49
N ASN A 160 -0.95 -8.99 -34.30
CA ASN A 160 -1.77 -8.47 -35.40
C ASN A 160 -0.94 -7.65 -36.39
N LEU A 161 -0.07 -6.76 -35.90
CA LEU A 161 0.81 -5.97 -36.75
C LEU A 161 1.79 -6.84 -37.53
N LYS A 162 2.36 -7.88 -36.91
CA LYS A 162 3.23 -8.85 -37.60
C LYS A 162 2.47 -9.59 -38.71
N SER A 163 1.26 -10.05 -38.42
CA SER A 163 0.40 -10.70 -39.43
C SER A 163 0.11 -9.77 -40.62
N ASN A 164 -0.28 -8.52 -40.34
CA ASN A 164 -0.51 -7.52 -41.38
C ASN A 164 0.73 -7.25 -42.22
N LEU A 165 1.90 -7.15 -41.59
CA LEU A 165 3.17 -6.95 -42.29
C LEU A 165 3.46 -8.13 -43.22
N THR A 166 3.30 -9.37 -42.74
CA THR A 166 3.50 -10.56 -43.60
C THR A 166 2.53 -10.61 -44.77
N ASN A 167 1.27 -10.18 -44.58
CA ASN A 167 0.30 -10.11 -45.67
C ASN A 167 0.69 -9.05 -46.71
N MET A 168 1.13 -7.87 -46.26
CA MET A 168 1.62 -6.81 -47.15
C MET A 168 2.87 -7.24 -47.91
N GLU A 169 3.80 -7.96 -47.29
CA GLU A 169 4.98 -8.51 -47.97
C GLU A 169 4.59 -9.48 -49.08
N GLN A 170 3.59 -10.34 -48.84
CA GLN A 170 3.07 -11.24 -49.86
C GLN A 170 2.38 -10.48 -51.01
N GLU A 171 1.63 -9.43 -50.72
CA GLU A 171 1.02 -8.58 -51.76
C GLU A 171 2.08 -7.87 -52.59
N ILE A 172 3.11 -7.31 -51.96
CA ILE A 172 4.24 -6.70 -52.66
C ILE A 172 4.91 -7.71 -53.58
N GLN A 173 5.13 -8.95 -53.12
CA GLN A 173 5.71 -10.00 -53.95
C GLN A 173 4.82 -10.34 -55.15
N LYS A 174 3.51 -10.47 -54.96
CA LYS A 174 2.55 -10.68 -56.06
C LYS A 174 2.63 -9.56 -57.09
N TYR A 175 2.63 -8.31 -56.65
CA TYR A 175 2.73 -7.16 -57.56
C TYR A 175 4.06 -7.14 -58.32
N ARG A 176 5.17 -7.53 -57.69
CA ARG A 176 6.47 -7.67 -58.38
C ARG A 176 6.40 -8.73 -59.47
N ASP A 177 5.87 -9.91 -59.15
CA ASP A 177 5.71 -10.99 -60.13
C ASP A 177 4.80 -10.57 -61.30
N ASP A 178 3.73 -9.82 -61.02
CA ASP A 178 2.86 -9.25 -62.06
C ASP A 178 3.58 -8.24 -62.94
N CYS A 179 4.40 -7.36 -62.35
CA CYS A 179 5.19 -6.40 -63.12
C CYS A 179 6.20 -7.10 -64.03
N ASP A 180 6.87 -8.13 -63.53
CA ASP A 180 7.84 -8.90 -64.32
C ASP A 180 7.16 -9.67 -65.46
N ARG A 181 5.98 -10.28 -65.19
CA ARG A 181 5.16 -10.89 -66.25
C ARG A 181 4.76 -9.90 -67.32
N MET A 182 4.30 -8.70 -66.94
CA MET A 182 3.88 -7.67 -67.89
C MET A 182 5.06 -7.15 -68.71
N ARG A 183 6.23 -6.96 -68.09
CA ARG A 183 7.47 -6.59 -68.80
C ARG A 183 7.86 -7.64 -69.83
N PHE A 184 7.89 -8.91 -69.44
CA PHE A 184 8.19 -10.02 -70.35
C PHE A 184 7.22 -10.07 -71.54
N ASN A 185 5.92 -9.89 -71.29
CA ASN A 185 4.91 -9.84 -72.35
C ASN A 185 5.13 -8.67 -73.29
N CYS A 186 5.42 -7.47 -72.77
CA CYS A 186 5.72 -6.29 -73.58
C CYS A 186 6.97 -6.50 -74.44
N ASP A 187 8.03 -7.06 -73.88
CA ASP A 187 9.27 -7.35 -74.63
C ASP A 187 9.01 -8.34 -75.78
N ASN A 188 8.21 -9.39 -75.53
CA ASN A 188 7.82 -10.35 -76.55
C ASN A 188 6.96 -9.71 -77.66
N GLU A 189 6.01 -8.85 -77.29
CA GLU A 189 5.20 -8.08 -78.25
C GLU A 189 6.09 -7.17 -79.11
N ILE A 190 7.05 -6.46 -78.50
CA ILE A 190 8.03 -5.63 -79.22
C ILE A 190 8.82 -6.47 -80.23
N VAL A 191 9.29 -7.66 -79.85
CA VAL A 191 10.02 -8.56 -80.76
C VAL A 191 9.12 -8.99 -81.93
N LYS A 192 7.89 -9.44 -81.67
CA LYS A 192 6.93 -9.81 -82.73
C LYS A 192 6.66 -8.66 -83.69
N MET A 193 6.40 -7.47 -83.17
CA MET A 193 6.15 -6.27 -83.98
C MET A 193 7.37 -5.89 -84.83
N ARG A 194 8.59 -6.05 -84.30
CA ARG A 194 9.83 -5.83 -85.07
C ARG A 194 10.00 -6.84 -86.20
N GLU A 195 9.71 -8.12 -85.95
CA GLU A 195 9.74 -9.17 -86.97
C GLU A 195 8.72 -8.89 -88.09
N GLU A 196 7.49 -8.54 -87.73
CA GLU A 196 6.43 -8.20 -88.68
C GLU A 196 6.80 -6.96 -89.50
N HIS A 197 7.26 -5.89 -88.86
CA HIS A 197 7.77 -4.71 -89.54
C HIS A 197 8.87 -5.04 -90.54
N THR A 198 9.80 -5.91 -90.16
CA THR A 198 10.89 -6.36 -91.06
C THR A 198 10.34 -7.16 -92.25
N ARG A 199 9.32 -8.00 -92.06
CA ARG A 199 8.65 -8.73 -93.15
C ARG A 199 7.96 -7.77 -94.10
N LEU A 200 7.18 -6.82 -93.57
CA LEU A 200 6.46 -5.80 -94.36
C LEU A 200 7.42 -4.94 -95.19
N MET A 201 8.55 -4.53 -94.60
CA MET A 201 9.59 -3.77 -95.32
C MET A 201 10.16 -4.56 -96.51
N LYS A 202 10.40 -5.87 -96.34
CA LYS A 202 10.86 -6.73 -97.44
C LYS A 202 9.81 -6.83 -98.53
N THR A 203 8.55 -7.10 -98.17
CA THR A 203 7.46 -7.20 -99.16
C THR A 203 7.24 -5.89 -99.90
N ASN A 204 7.38 -4.74 -99.23
CA ASN A 204 7.27 -3.44 -99.87
C ASN A 204 8.42 -3.19 -100.85
N ALA A 205 9.66 -3.51 -100.47
CA ALA A 205 10.81 -3.41 -101.37
C ALA A 205 10.68 -4.32 -102.60
N ASP A 206 10.14 -5.53 -102.44
CA ASP A 206 9.88 -6.45 -103.55
C ASP A 206 8.77 -5.92 -104.48
N ALA A 207 7.70 -5.33 -103.92
CA ALA A 207 6.65 -4.69 -104.71
C ALA A 207 7.18 -3.47 -105.48
N GLU A 208 8.02 -2.63 -104.87
CA GLU A 208 8.68 -1.50 -105.53
C GLU A 208 9.57 -1.95 -106.69
N ARG A 209 10.32 -3.06 -106.52
CA ARG A 209 11.10 -3.66 -107.61
C ARG A 209 10.20 -4.11 -108.76
N LEU A 210 9.10 -4.80 -108.47
CA LEU A 210 8.15 -5.25 -109.47
C LEU A 210 7.51 -4.08 -110.22
N ILE A 211 7.10 -3.01 -109.51
CA ILE A 211 6.57 -1.79 -110.12
C ILE A 211 7.62 -1.19 -111.06
N ASN A 212 8.87 -1.06 -110.62
CA ASN A 212 9.95 -0.53 -111.45
C ASN A 212 10.17 -1.38 -112.71
N ASP A 213 10.10 -2.71 -112.61
CA ASP A 213 10.21 -3.59 -113.77
C ASP A 213 9.01 -3.44 -114.71
N LEU A 214 7.78 -3.41 -114.19
CA LEU A 214 6.57 -3.17 -114.99
C LEU A 214 6.57 -1.78 -115.64
N MET A 215 7.12 -0.76 -114.99
CA MET A 215 7.28 0.57 -115.57
C MET A 215 8.19 0.55 -116.80
N LYS A 216 9.25 -0.29 -116.83
CA LYS A 216 10.09 -0.47 -118.02
C LYS A 216 9.27 -1.05 -119.18
N TYR A 217 8.45 -2.07 -118.92
CA TYR A 217 7.56 -2.65 -119.93
C TYR A 217 6.54 -1.65 -120.44
N LYS A 218 5.88 -0.92 -119.54
CA LYS A 218 4.93 0.14 -119.89
C LYS A 218 5.59 1.20 -120.77
N LYS A 219 6.77 1.69 -120.39
CA LYS A 219 7.52 2.66 -121.18
C LYS A 219 7.80 2.13 -122.59
N GLY A 220 8.26 0.89 -122.71
CA GLY A 220 8.47 0.26 -124.02
C GLY A 220 7.19 0.17 -124.86
N TYR A 221 6.04 -0.11 -124.23
CA TYR A 221 4.73 -0.10 -124.90
C TYR A 221 4.33 1.31 -125.36
N ASP A 222 4.46 2.31 -124.49
CA ASP A 222 4.18 3.72 -124.79
C ASP A 222 5.09 4.23 -125.94
N ASP A 223 6.38 3.84 -125.95
CA ASP A 223 7.33 4.16 -127.03
C ASP A 223 6.90 3.52 -128.36
N MET A 224 6.44 2.27 -128.38
CA MET A 224 5.90 1.62 -129.59
C MET A 224 4.62 2.31 -130.09
N GLN A 225 3.73 2.72 -129.18
CA GLN A 225 2.49 3.39 -129.53
C GLN A 225 2.73 4.80 -130.09
N THR A 226 3.75 5.51 -129.62
CA THR A 226 4.14 6.84 -130.10
C THR A 226 4.96 6.84 -131.40
N VAL A 227 5.58 5.71 -131.78
CA VAL A 227 6.20 5.51 -133.11
C VAL A 227 5.16 5.08 -134.17
N SER A 228 3.98 4.61 -133.74
CA SER A 228 2.85 4.20 -134.60
C SER A 228 1.73 5.25 -134.85
N PRO A 229 1.98 6.58 -134.98
CA PRO A 229 1.00 7.47 -135.61
C PRO A 229 1.00 7.37 -137.14
N GLU A 230 2.08 6.92 -137.77
CA GLU A 230 2.18 6.86 -139.24
C GLU A 230 1.48 5.64 -139.87
N TYR A 231 0.99 4.68 -139.06
CA TYR A 231 0.21 3.53 -139.54
C TYR A 231 -1.23 3.47 -139.03
N SER A 232 -1.79 4.59 -138.55
CA SER A 232 -3.23 4.71 -138.26
C SER A 232 -4.00 5.44 -139.37
N PHE A 233 -3.55 5.33 -140.63
CA PHE A 233 -4.27 5.89 -141.78
C PHE A 233 -4.57 4.93 -142.94
N CYS A 234 -4.30 3.63 -142.83
CA CYS A 234 -4.68 2.66 -143.87
C CYS A 234 -5.16 1.34 -143.27
N HIS A 235 -6.42 1.27 -142.86
CA HIS A 235 -7.37 0.31 -143.43
C HIS A 235 -8.78 0.52 -142.85
N LEU A 236 -9.50 1.46 -143.48
CA LEU A 236 -10.90 1.24 -143.84
C LEU A 236 -10.91 0.44 -145.16
N LEU A 237 -11.94 -0.38 -145.38
CA LEU A 237 -12.30 -1.13 -146.61
C LEU A 237 -11.70 -2.54 -146.80
N LEU A 238 -12.35 -3.54 -146.19
CA LEU A 238 -13.15 -4.59 -146.86
C LEU A 238 -13.78 -5.52 -145.83
#